data_AF-A0A3N5XBT4-F1
#
_entry.id   AF-A0A3N5XBT4-F1
#
_cell.length_a   1.000
_cell.length_b   1.000
_cell.length_c   1.000
_cell.angle_alpha   90.00
_cell.angle_beta   90.00
_cell.angle_gamma   90.00
#
_symmetry.space_group_name_H-M   'P 1'
#
loop_
_entity.id
_entity.type
_entity.pdbx_description
1 polymer ?
#
loop_
_entity_poly.entity_id
_entity_poly.type
_entity_poly.pdbx_seq_one_letter_code
_entity_poly.pdbx_strand_id
1 'polypeptide(L)'
;SRDGRWIYFTSNRTGAWQVWKMSTGGGDPVQVTQEGGWFTRMSVDGRTLFFGKPPPEWGVYRMPVEGGAQELFLPDALIDLFAPAANGYYFWRMKGSAGSVFGYPDGSLVFLDSPTGARRVVTLTDQLPTSVSPFPDGKRIMFSQMGHPSADLYLVENFR
;
A
#
# COMPACT_ATOMS: atom_id res chain seq x y z
N SER A 1 -1.76 -14.74 0.24
CA SER A 1 -2.61 -14.48 1.41
C SER A 1 -1.79 -14.71 2.66
N ARG A 2 -2.28 -14.31 3.82
CA ARG A 2 -1.59 -14.50 5.10
C ARG A 2 -1.54 -15.94 5.58
N ASP A 3 -2.53 -16.74 5.18
CA ASP A 3 -2.63 -18.16 5.48
C ASP A 3 -1.90 -19.07 4.47
N GLY A 4 -1.19 -18.49 3.48
CA GLY A 4 -0.47 -19.25 2.47
C GLY A 4 -1.34 -20.05 1.48
N ARG A 5 -2.67 -19.90 1.50
CA ARG A 5 -3.58 -20.64 0.61
C ARG A 5 -3.79 -19.99 -0.76
N TRP A 6 -3.53 -18.69 -0.88
CA TRP A 6 -3.82 -17.91 -2.09
C TRP A 6 -2.63 -17.08 -2.55
N ILE A 7 -2.43 -17.00 -3.86
CA ILE A 7 -1.52 -16.06 -4.52
C ILE A 7 -2.38 -14.94 -5.10
N TYR A 8 -2.05 -13.69 -4.79
CA TYR A 8 -2.69 -12.53 -5.39
C TYR A 8 -1.72 -11.91 -6.40
N PHE A 9 -2.23 -11.51 -7.55
CA PHE A 9 -1.43 -10.93 -8.61
C PHE A 9 -2.27 -10.00 -9.48
N THR A 10 -1.60 -9.17 -10.26
CA THR A 10 -2.26 -8.22 -11.17
C THR A 10 -2.20 -8.75 -12.60
N SER A 11 -3.30 -8.67 -13.34
CA SER A 11 -3.38 -9.11 -14.74
C SER A 11 -4.44 -8.33 -15.49
N ASN A 12 -4.14 -8.00 -16.76
CA ASN A 12 -5.02 -7.33 -17.70
C ASN A 12 -5.73 -8.30 -18.67
N ARG A 13 -5.81 -9.59 -18.33
CA ARG A 13 -6.37 -10.65 -19.19
C ARG A 13 -7.82 -10.43 -19.66
N THR A 14 -8.58 -9.56 -19.00
CA THR A 14 -9.95 -9.18 -19.37
C THR A 14 -10.03 -7.79 -19.99
N GLY A 15 -8.90 -7.23 -20.46
CA GLY A 15 -8.85 -5.92 -21.14
C GLY A 15 -8.50 -4.74 -20.24
N ALA A 16 -8.55 -4.88 -18.91
CA ALA A 16 -8.14 -3.87 -17.94
C ALA A 16 -7.35 -4.51 -16.80
N TRP A 17 -6.40 -3.78 -16.21
CA TRP A 17 -5.64 -4.26 -15.05
C TRP A 17 -6.55 -4.51 -13.86
N GLN A 18 -6.57 -5.75 -13.39
CA GLN A 18 -7.34 -6.16 -12.22
C GLN A 18 -6.45 -6.97 -11.28
N VAL A 19 -6.89 -7.06 -10.03
CA VAL A 19 -6.38 -8.03 -9.07
C VAL A 19 -7.08 -9.37 -9.27
N TRP A 20 -6.29 -10.42 -9.29
CA TRP A 20 -6.70 -11.81 -9.39
C TRP A 20 -6.13 -12.59 -8.22
N LYS A 21 -6.77 -13.72 -7.89
CA LYS A 21 -6.23 -14.70 -6.95
C LYS A 21 -6.29 -16.11 -7.51
N MET A 22 -5.35 -16.95 -7.11
CA MET A 22 -5.40 -18.39 -7.37
C MET A 22 -4.92 -19.17 -6.15
N SER A 23 -5.32 -20.43 -6.04
CA SER A 23 -4.85 -21.30 -4.96
C SER A 23 -3.35 -21.57 -5.12
N THR A 24 -2.63 -21.68 -4.00
CA THR A 24 -1.22 -22.12 -4.02
C THR A 24 -1.06 -23.56 -4.51
N GLY A 25 -2.13 -24.37 -4.47
CA GLY A 25 -2.18 -25.69 -5.09
C GLY A 25 -2.43 -25.68 -6.60
N GLY A 26 -2.57 -24.50 -7.23
CA GLY A 26 -2.90 -24.35 -8.65
C GLY A 26 -4.40 -24.21 -8.93
N GLY A 27 -4.78 -24.33 -10.20
CA GLY A 27 -6.14 -24.13 -10.68
C GLY A 27 -6.36 -22.75 -11.32
N ASP A 28 -7.60 -22.52 -11.77
CA ASP A 28 -7.94 -21.33 -12.53
C ASP A 28 -7.97 -20.08 -11.65
N PRO A 29 -7.34 -18.96 -12.08
CA PRO A 29 -7.40 -17.74 -11.30
C PRO A 29 -8.78 -17.08 -11.33
N VAL A 30 -9.20 -16.59 -10.17
CA VAL A 30 -10.47 -15.90 -9.95
C VAL A 30 -10.22 -14.40 -9.91
N GLN A 31 -11.05 -13.64 -10.60
CA GLN A 31 -11.02 -12.17 -10.57
C GLN A 31 -11.47 -11.66 -9.20
N VAL A 32 -10.73 -10.72 -8.62
CA VAL A 32 -11.03 -10.15 -7.31
C VAL A 32 -11.61 -8.74 -7.44
N THR A 33 -10.96 -7.87 -8.23
CA THR A 33 -11.45 -6.52 -8.49
C THR A 33 -12.16 -6.47 -9.83
N GLN A 34 -13.17 -5.61 -9.95
CA GLN A 34 -13.93 -5.40 -11.19
C GLN A 34 -13.77 -3.97 -11.74
N GLU A 35 -13.18 -3.06 -10.97
CA GLU A 35 -13.12 -1.63 -11.29
C GLU A 35 -11.68 -1.12 -11.35
N GLY A 36 -10.75 -1.98 -11.78
CA GLY A 36 -9.34 -1.67 -11.83
C GLY A 36 -8.61 -2.09 -10.56
N GLY A 37 -7.33 -2.43 -10.70
CA GLY A 37 -6.48 -2.70 -9.56
C GLY A 37 -5.06 -3.10 -9.94
N TRP A 38 -4.08 -2.49 -9.29
CA TRP A 38 -2.66 -2.85 -9.35
C TRP A 38 -2.07 -2.93 -7.95
N PHE A 39 -0.97 -3.68 -7.80
CA PHE A 39 -0.22 -3.86 -6.55
C PHE A 39 -1.07 -4.23 -5.33
N THR A 40 -0.94 -5.44 -4.80
CA THR A 40 -1.76 -5.86 -3.66
C THR A 40 -1.01 -5.81 -2.33
N ARG A 41 -1.73 -5.42 -1.29
CA ARG A 41 -1.33 -5.53 0.12
C ARG A 41 -2.50 -6.10 0.91
N MET A 42 -2.24 -6.70 2.06
CA MET A 42 -3.26 -7.29 2.92
C MET A 42 -3.13 -6.73 4.34
N SER A 43 -4.25 -6.43 5.01
CA SER A 43 -4.28 -6.00 6.43
C SER A 43 -3.63 -7.04 7.34
N VAL A 44 -3.10 -6.64 8.50
CA VAL A 44 -2.40 -7.53 9.48
C VAL A 44 -3.24 -8.74 9.93
N ASP A 45 -4.56 -8.58 9.98
CA ASP A 45 -5.51 -9.65 10.31
C ASP A 45 -5.92 -10.54 9.12
N GLY A 46 -5.49 -10.22 7.90
CA GLY A 46 -5.84 -10.98 6.69
C GLY A 46 -7.26 -10.75 6.15
N ARG A 47 -8.02 -9.79 6.71
CA ARG A 47 -9.45 -9.59 6.38
C ARG A 47 -9.69 -8.58 5.27
N THR A 48 -8.76 -7.67 5.04
CA THR A 48 -8.89 -6.58 4.08
C THR A 48 -7.79 -6.66 3.03
N LEU A 49 -8.19 -6.54 1.77
CA LEU A 49 -7.29 -6.41 0.63
C LEU A 49 -7.18 -4.94 0.27
N PHE A 50 -5.96 -4.46 0.07
CA PHE A 50 -5.66 -3.12 -0.42
C PHE A 50 -5.01 -3.21 -1.80
N PHE A 51 -5.34 -2.25 -2.65
CA PHE A 51 -4.82 -2.14 -4.00
C PHE A 51 -4.83 -0.68 -4.44
N GLY A 52 -4.00 -0.32 -5.40
CA GLY A 52 -4.06 1.01 -6.00
C GLY A 52 -4.97 1.02 -7.23
N LYS A 53 -5.25 2.20 -7.75
CA LYS A 53 -5.70 2.40 -9.12
C LYS A 53 -4.84 3.45 -9.82
N PRO A 54 -4.63 3.38 -11.15
CA PRO A 54 -3.93 4.42 -11.91
C PRO A 54 -4.80 5.69 -12.01
N PRO A 55 -4.25 6.81 -12.52
CA PRO A 55 -5.04 7.99 -12.83
C PRO A 55 -6.18 7.69 -13.83
N PRO A 56 -7.34 8.37 -13.74
CA PRO A 56 -7.65 9.46 -12.80
C PRO A 56 -8.11 9.00 -11.40
N GLU A 57 -8.41 7.71 -11.18
CA GLU A 57 -8.92 7.18 -9.91
C GLU A 57 -7.80 6.95 -8.86
N TRP A 58 -6.85 7.87 -8.75
CA TRP A 58 -5.65 7.64 -7.94
C TRP A 58 -5.95 7.42 -6.44
N GLY A 59 -5.11 6.60 -5.79
CA GLY A 59 -5.16 6.36 -4.35
C GLY A 59 -5.01 4.89 -3.96
N VAL A 60 -5.12 4.63 -2.65
CA VAL A 60 -5.24 3.27 -2.10
C VAL A 60 -6.72 2.97 -1.89
N TYR A 61 -7.18 1.90 -2.51
CA TYR A 61 -8.51 1.31 -2.35
C TYR A 61 -8.44 0.10 -1.44
N ARG A 62 -9.59 -0.28 -0.89
CA ARG A 62 -9.74 -1.48 -0.08
C ARG A 62 -11.03 -2.22 -0.37
N MET A 63 -11.05 -3.51 -0.05
CA MET A 63 -12.25 -4.34 -0.03
C MET A 63 -12.08 -5.52 0.95
N PRO A 64 -13.17 -6.16 1.41
CA PRO A 64 -13.07 -7.40 2.18
C PRO A 64 -12.46 -8.53 1.34
N VAL A 65 -11.62 -9.36 1.95
CA VAL A 65 -10.96 -10.51 1.29
C VAL A 65 -11.96 -11.57 0.81
N GLU A 66 -13.07 -11.73 1.53
CA GLU A 66 -14.19 -12.62 1.16
C GLU A 66 -15.03 -12.07 -0.01
N GLY A 67 -14.74 -10.85 -0.48
CA GLY A 67 -15.51 -10.14 -1.49
C GLY A 67 -16.44 -9.08 -0.89
N GLY A 68 -16.88 -8.14 -1.74
CA GLY A 68 -17.70 -7.01 -1.33
C GLY A 68 -17.39 -5.75 -2.13
N ALA A 69 -17.92 -4.62 -1.67
CA ALA A 69 -17.69 -3.33 -2.30
C ALA A 69 -16.21 -2.92 -2.26
N GLN A 70 -15.77 -2.27 -3.34
CA GLN A 70 -14.47 -1.61 -3.40
C GLN A 70 -14.65 -0.15 -2.96
N GLU A 71 -13.79 0.30 -2.06
CA GLU A 71 -13.89 1.64 -1.46
C GLU A 71 -12.55 2.38 -1.60
N LEU A 72 -12.59 3.68 -1.88
CA LEU A 72 -11.41 4.53 -1.76
C LEU A 72 -11.06 4.69 -0.27
N PHE A 73 -9.84 4.31 0.12
CA PHE A 73 -9.39 4.38 1.51
C PHE A 73 -8.47 5.57 1.78
N LEU A 74 -7.45 5.76 0.95
CA LEU A 74 -6.50 6.88 1.05
C LEU A 74 -6.37 7.57 -0.32
N PRO A 75 -7.01 8.73 -0.54
CA PRO A 75 -6.91 9.48 -1.79
C PRO A 75 -5.52 10.09 -2.02
N ASP A 76 -4.75 10.23 -0.95
CA ASP A 76 -3.47 10.94 -0.90
C ASP A 76 -2.26 10.00 -0.72
N ALA A 77 -2.43 8.71 -0.99
CA ALA A 77 -1.40 7.69 -0.78
C ALA A 77 -1.09 6.88 -2.05
N LEU A 78 0.15 6.40 -2.13
CA LEU A 78 0.61 5.47 -3.15
C LEU A 78 0.62 4.04 -2.60
N ILE A 79 0.06 3.10 -3.36
CA ILE A 79 0.03 1.68 -2.94
C ILE A 79 1.43 1.07 -2.80
N ASP A 80 2.40 1.53 -3.60
CA ASP A 80 3.78 1.04 -3.56
C ASP A 80 4.48 1.38 -2.25
N LEU A 81 4.13 2.54 -1.68
CA LEU A 81 4.66 3.06 -0.42
C LEU A 81 3.62 3.00 0.69
N PHE A 82 2.67 2.07 0.60
CA PHE A 82 1.66 1.80 1.62
C PHE A 82 1.95 0.45 2.29
N ALA A 83 1.89 0.45 3.62
CA ALA A 83 2.17 -0.72 4.43
C ALA A 83 1.25 -0.81 5.67
N PRO A 84 0.36 -1.81 5.73
CA PRO A 84 -0.40 -2.13 6.93
C PRO A 84 0.50 -2.56 8.10
N ALA A 85 0.19 -2.08 9.30
CA ALA A 85 0.82 -2.42 10.57
C ALA A 85 -0.25 -2.88 11.59
N ALA A 86 0.19 -3.37 12.76
CA ALA A 86 -0.71 -3.99 13.75
C ALA A 86 -1.81 -3.04 14.26
N ASN A 87 -1.52 -1.75 14.37
CA ASN A 87 -2.40 -0.72 14.92
C ASN A 87 -2.72 0.41 13.91
N GLY A 88 -2.36 0.25 12.65
CA GLY A 88 -2.47 1.35 11.69
C GLY A 88 -1.84 1.09 10.34
N TYR A 89 -1.51 2.17 9.65
CA TYR A 89 -0.99 2.14 8.29
C TYR A 89 0.13 3.16 8.14
N TYR A 90 1.26 2.72 7.60
CA TYR A 90 2.31 3.62 7.16
C TYR A 90 2.15 3.89 5.67
N PHE A 91 2.25 5.14 5.26
CA PHE A 91 2.20 5.48 3.86
C PHE A 91 2.93 6.77 3.52
N TRP A 92 3.41 6.85 2.27
CA TRP A 92 3.81 8.13 1.69
C TRP A 92 2.57 8.96 1.37
N ARG A 93 2.39 10.06 2.08
CA ARG A 93 1.33 11.04 1.81
C ARG A 93 1.83 12.05 0.78
N MET A 94 1.18 12.12 -0.36
CA MET A 94 1.48 13.07 -1.44
C MET A 94 1.02 14.49 -1.08
N LYS A 95 1.81 15.51 -1.46
CA LYS A 95 1.39 16.91 -1.47
C LYS A 95 0.81 17.26 -2.84
N GLY A 96 -0.48 17.56 -2.90
CA GLY A 96 -1.19 17.96 -4.13
C GLY A 96 -1.79 16.79 -4.91
N SER A 97 -2.50 17.12 -5.99
CA SER A 97 -2.98 16.12 -6.95
C SER A 97 -1.79 15.50 -7.64
N ALA A 98 -1.65 14.19 -7.54
CA ALA A 98 -0.59 13.51 -8.24
C ALA A 98 -0.79 13.81 -9.74
N GLY A 99 0.25 14.37 -10.36
CA GLY A 99 0.14 15.07 -11.64
C GLY A 99 1.36 14.88 -12.52
N SER A 100 2.23 13.91 -12.21
CA SER A 100 3.33 13.60 -13.11
C SER A 100 3.48 12.09 -13.28
N VAL A 101 3.48 11.69 -14.55
CA VAL A 101 3.52 10.29 -14.99
C VAL A 101 4.90 9.65 -14.72
N PHE A 102 5.91 10.44 -14.35
CA PHE A 102 7.30 9.97 -14.18
C PHE A 102 8.07 10.61 -13.01
N GLY A 103 7.39 11.35 -12.12
CA GLY A 103 8.00 11.98 -10.95
C GLY A 103 7.04 11.89 -9.75
N TYR A 104 7.44 11.12 -8.74
CA TYR A 104 6.62 10.97 -7.54
C TYR A 104 6.51 12.31 -6.81
N PRO A 105 5.30 12.70 -6.37
CA PRO A 105 5.10 13.99 -5.74
C PRO A 105 5.78 14.06 -4.37
N ASP A 106 6.29 15.26 -4.06
CA ASP A 106 6.74 15.63 -2.72
C ASP A 106 5.72 15.19 -1.68
N GLY A 107 6.19 14.82 -0.51
CA GLY A 107 5.29 14.22 0.47
C GLY A 107 5.89 14.11 1.85
N SER A 108 5.27 13.25 2.65
CA SER A 108 5.77 12.92 3.97
C SER A 108 5.39 11.49 4.30
N LEU A 109 6.26 10.80 5.02
CA LEU A 109 5.92 9.49 5.58
C LEU A 109 4.99 9.71 6.77
N VAL A 110 3.79 9.14 6.68
CA VAL A 110 2.70 9.32 7.65
C VAL A 110 2.31 7.97 8.24
N PHE A 111 1.96 7.99 9.52
CA PHE A 111 1.27 6.90 10.20
C PHE A 111 -0.18 7.31 10.44
N LEU A 112 -1.11 6.45 10.01
CA LEU A 112 -2.54 6.53 10.34
C LEU A 112 -2.87 5.49 11.40
N ASP A 113 -3.27 5.94 12.58
CA ASP A 113 -3.76 5.11 13.67
C ASP A 113 -5.15 4.58 13.33
N SER A 114 -5.33 3.26 13.27
CA SER A 114 -6.59 2.64 12.84
C SER A 114 -7.73 2.80 13.86
N PRO A 115 -7.51 2.70 15.19
CA PRO A 115 -8.56 2.93 16.19
C PRO A 115 -9.11 4.36 16.21
N THR A 116 -8.23 5.35 16.11
CA THR A 116 -8.60 6.77 16.30
C THR A 116 -8.79 7.53 14.99
N GLY A 117 -8.24 7.04 13.89
CA GLY A 117 -8.17 7.75 12.61
C GLY A 117 -7.15 8.89 12.60
N ALA A 118 -6.37 9.08 13.68
CA ALA A 118 -5.39 10.14 13.77
C ALA A 118 -4.21 9.89 12.83
N ARG A 119 -3.73 10.95 12.16
CA ARG A 119 -2.55 10.92 11.31
C ARG A 119 -1.40 11.66 11.97
N ARG A 120 -0.21 11.07 11.98
CA ARG A 120 1.02 11.74 12.42
C ARG A 120 2.12 11.61 11.39
N VAL A 121 2.89 12.68 11.21
CA VAL A 121 4.11 12.63 10.40
C VAL A 121 5.15 11.82 11.17
N VAL A 122 5.70 10.82 10.52
CA VAL A 122 6.70 9.90 11.07
C VAL A 122 8.08 10.50 10.88
N THR A 123 8.39 10.96 9.68
CA THR A 123 9.63 11.69 9.42
C THR A 123 9.42 12.72 8.33
N LEU A 124 10.18 13.81 8.42
CA LEU A 124 10.31 14.79 7.35
C LEU A 124 11.55 14.37 6.55
N THR A 125 11.31 13.78 5.39
CA THR A 125 12.35 13.53 4.39
C THR A 125 11.99 14.32 3.14
N ASP A 126 13.02 14.89 2.52
CA ASP A 126 12.97 15.68 1.30
C ASP A 126 13.00 14.83 0.03
N GLN A 127 13.27 13.52 0.15
CA GLN A 127 13.30 12.59 -0.96
C GLN A 127 12.18 11.55 -0.83
N LEU A 128 11.80 10.92 -1.94
CA LEU A 128 10.84 9.83 -1.94
C LEU A 128 11.47 8.54 -1.39
N PRO A 129 10.83 7.83 -0.44
CA PRO A 129 11.23 6.48 -0.09
C PRO A 129 11.06 5.52 -1.27
N THR A 130 11.97 4.57 -1.44
CA THR A 130 11.85 3.47 -2.40
C THR A 130 11.12 2.26 -1.81
N SER A 131 11.09 2.15 -0.48
CA SER A 131 10.31 1.13 0.21
C SER A 131 9.92 1.60 1.60
N VAL A 132 8.80 1.07 2.11
CA VAL A 132 8.32 1.27 3.48
C VAL A 132 7.94 -0.10 4.04
N SER A 133 8.50 -0.48 5.18
CA SER A 133 8.25 -1.76 5.83
C SER A 133 8.10 -1.60 7.35
N PRO A 134 6.91 -1.85 7.92
CA PRO A 134 6.71 -1.81 9.35
C PRO A 134 7.26 -3.06 10.02
N PHE A 135 7.72 -2.89 11.26
CA PHE A 135 8.08 -4.01 12.11
C PHE A 135 6.82 -4.68 12.68
N PRO A 136 6.87 -5.99 13.01
CA PRO A 136 5.74 -6.71 13.58
C PRO A 136 5.20 -6.11 14.89
N ASP A 137 6.03 -5.35 15.62
CA ASP A 137 5.65 -4.69 16.87
C ASP A 137 4.74 -3.46 16.69
N GLY A 138 4.56 -2.97 15.45
CA GLY A 138 3.76 -1.78 15.14
C GLY A 138 4.32 -0.46 15.67
N LYS A 139 5.54 -0.46 16.22
CA LYS A 139 6.18 0.72 16.82
C LYS A 139 7.31 1.28 15.96
N ARG A 140 7.90 0.45 15.12
CA ARG A 140 9.04 0.79 14.28
C ARG A 140 8.73 0.61 12.82
N ILE A 141 9.47 1.35 11.99
CA ILE A 141 9.50 1.15 10.55
C ILE A 141 10.91 1.21 10.01
N MET A 142 11.12 0.51 8.91
CA MET A 142 12.24 0.70 8.02
C MET A 142 11.75 1.36 6.75
N PHE A 143 12.51 2.32 6.25
CA PHE A 143 12.33 2.82 4.89
C PHE A 143 13.68 2.97 4.23
N SER A 144 13.70 2.76 2.91
CA SER A 144 14.88 2.98 2.08
C SER A 144 14.67 4.18 1.20
N GLN A 145 15.76 4.84 0.82
CA GLN A 145 15.75 6.01 -0.03
C GLN A 145 16.94 5.96 -0.98
N MET A 146 16.73 6.38 -2.23
CA MET A 146 17.86 6.56 -3.15
C MET A 146 18.53 7.90 -2.84
N GLY A 147 19.75 7.83 -2.30
CA GLY A 147 20.72 8.92 -2.39
C GLY A 147 21.64 8.69 -3.60
N HIS A 148 22.31 9.73 -4.10
CA HIS A 148 23.39 9.56 -5.09
C HIS A 148 24.38 8.44 -4.67
N PRO A 149 25.02 7.74 -5.63
CA PRO A 149 24.66 6.39 -6.08
C PRO A 149 24.62 5.30 -4.98
N SER A 150 23.92 5.54 -3.87
CA SER A 150 23.89 4.66 -2.71
C SER A 150 22.47 4.59 -2.13
N ALA A 151 22.04 3.40 -1.73
CA ALA A 151 20.78 3.20 -1.05
C ALA A 151 21.04 3.23 0.45
N ASP A 152 20.40 4.16 1.16
CA ASP A 152 20.49 4.26 2.62
C ASP A 152 19.29 3.57 3.29
N LEU A 153 19.56 2.85 4.39
CA LEU A 153 18.57 2.17 5.23
C LEU A 153 18.38 2.96 6.53
N TYR A 154 17.16 3.45 6.76
CA TYR A 154 16.83 4.20 7.97
C TYR A 154 15.94 3.36 8.89
N LEU A 155 16.35 3.23 10.16
CA LEU A 155 15.52 2.70 11.25
C LEU A 155 15.05 3.89 12.10
N VAL A 156 13.75 3.99 12.33
CA VAL A 156 13.21 5.00 13.24
C VAL A 156 12.52 4.34 14.43
N GLU A 157 12.87 4.80 15.63
CA GLU A 157 12.39 4.27 16.90
C GLU A 157 11.77 5.38 17.77
N ASN A 158 10.95 4.98 18.75
CA ASN A 158 10.44 5.83 19.84
C ASN A 158 9.65 7.08 19.42
N PHE A 159 8.65 6.91 18.55
CA PHE A 159 7.65 7.95 18.34
C PHE A 159 6.80 8.15 19.61
N ARG A 160 6.76 9.37 20.14
CA ARG A 160 5.77 9.82 21.13
C ARG A 160 4.59 10.47 20.44
#